data_AF-A0A9D6QFQ5-F1
#
_entry.id   AF-A0A9D6QFQ5-F1
#
_cell.length_a   1.000
_cell.length_b   1.000
_cell.length_c   1.000
_cell.angle_alpha   90.00
_cell.angle_beta   90.00
_cell.angle_gamma   90.00
#
_symmetry.space_group_name_H-M   'P 1'
#
loop_
_entity.id
_entity.type
_entity.pdbx_description
1 polymer ?
#
loop_
_entity_poly.entity_id
_entity_poly.type
_entity_poly.pdbx_seq_one_letter_code
_entity_poly.pdbx_strand_id
1 'polypeptide(L)'
;TTTDADCILPENWLKQINNGFQDEMIQMLMGAVALQNNDRFFAQLQSIEFASVIGTGVATCALGKPTMCNGANLSFRRKIFDQVNGYQGNEHVATGDDEFLMRKIEERYPGSIRVLNMAQSVVITQPQNSWNKFLHQRLRWASKWSVNTSFFARVLAVFIFSLQASWFLLIIHTVNAQSIFAISLFTLKVLADLLFLSTVCRSLNMSFNPLAFIALQFLYPVYVLFIGFFSQLKNHQWKGRSLMTK
;
A
#
# COMPACT_ATOMS: atom_id res chain seq x y z
N THR A 1 14.77 -5.39 12.45
CA THR A 1 13.75 -4.44 11.95
C THR A 1 14.41 -3.56 10.91
N THR A 2 13.63 -3.03 9.97
CA THR A 2 14.06 -2.07 8.95
C THR A 2 13.16 -0.85 9.02
N THR A 3 13.76 0.31 8.77
CA THR A 3 13.05 1.58 8.62
C THR A 3 13.87 2.50 7.73
N ASP A 4 13.20 3.43 7.05
CA ASP A 4 13.89 4.41 6.22
C ASP A 4 14.44 5.55 7.08
N ALA A 5 15.54 6.18 6.65
CA ALA A 5 16.21 7.22 7.43
C ALA A 5 15.37 8.50 7.60
N ASP A 6 14.36 8.70 6.76
CA ASP A 6 13.44 9.85 6.77
C ASP A 6 12.12 9.56 7.52
N CYS A 7 12.05 8.43 8.23
CA CYS A 7 10.88 8.04 9.01
C CYS A 7 10.94 8.54 10.47
N ILE A 8 9.77 8.87 11.02
CA ILE A 8 9.56 9.22 12.42
C ILE A 8 8.95 8.00 13.11
N LEU A 9 9.62 7.50 14.15
CA LEU A 9 9.25 6.30 14.87
C LEU A 9 8.44 6.66 16.13
N PRO A 10 7.34 5.95 16.44
CA PRO A 10 6.61 6.19 17.68
C PRO A 10 7.42 5.69 18.89
N GLU A 11 7.22 6.32 20.06
CA GLU A 11 7.96 6.02 21.29
C GLU A 11 7.94 4.53 21.67
N ASN A 12 6.78 3.87 21.52
CA ASN A 12 6.58 2.47 21.88
C ASN A 12 6.89 1.48 20.72
N TRP A 13 7.49 1.92 19.62
CA TRP A 13 7.69 1.11 18.41
C TRP A 13 8.42 -0.22 18.68
N LEU A 14 9.59 -0.17 19.33
CA LEU A 14 10.37 -1.37 19.64
C LEU A 14 9.68 -2.27 20.65
N LYS A 15 8.94 -1.70 21.62
CA LYS A 15 8.14 -2.46 22.58
C LYS A 15 7.04 -3.24 21.88
N GLN A 16 6.34 -2.63 20.92
CA GLN A 16 5.33 -3.31 20.13
C GLN A 16 5.94 -4.43 19.27
N ILE A 17 7.10 -4.19 18.66
CA ILE A 17 7.83 -5.24 17.90
C ILE A 17 8.17 -6.41 18.82
N ASN A 18 8.72 -6.15 20.00
CA ASN A 18 9.06 -7.19 20.97
C ASN A 18 7.81 -7.99 21.41
N ASN A 19 6.69 -7.31 21.66
CA ASN A 19 5.43 -7.95 22.00
C ASN A 19 4.92 -8.84 20.87
N GLY A 20 5.01 -8.38 19.62
CA GLY A 20 4.57 -9.15 18.45
C GLY A 20 5.38 -10.44 18.24
N PHE A 21 6.65 -10.47 18.67
CA PHE A 21 7.51 -11.66 18.60
C PHE A 21 7.49 -12.55 19.85
N GLN A 22 6.65 -12.26 20.85
CA GLN A 22 6.41 -13.20 21.96
C GLN A 22 5.77 -14.50 21.44
N ASP A 23 4.98 -14.40 20.37
CA ASP A 23 4.48 -15.55 19.63
C ASP A 23 5.58 -16.12 18.74
N GLU A 24 6.12 -17.31 19.10
CA GLU A 24 7.21 -17.97 18.37
C GLU A 24 6.83 -18.37 16.94
N MET A 25 5.53 -18.55 16.67
CA MET A 25 5.03 -18.87 15.32
C MET A 25 5.23 -17.70 14.37
N ILE A 26 5.25 -16.47 14.87
CA ILE A 26 5.42 -15.27 14.06
C ILE A 26 6.89 -15.10 13.65
N GLN A 27 7.13 -15.11 12.34
CA GLN A 27 8.45 -14.93 11.74
C GLN A 27 8.65 -13.51 11.19
N MET A 28 7.56 -12.81 10.85
CA MET A 28 7.59 -11.43 10.35
C MET A 28 6.41 -10.62 10.89
N LEU A 29 6.70 -9.37 11.25
CA LEU A 29 5.74 -8.35 11.64
C LEU A 29 5.72 -7.24 10.59
N MET A 30 4.55 -7.01 10.01
CA MET A 30 4.28 -5.91 9.08
C MET A 30 3.71 -4.72 9.85
N GLY A 31 4.48 -3.65 9.96
CA GLY A 31 4.00 -2.41 10.57
C GLY A 31 3.39 -1.46 9.55
N ALA A 32 2.39 -0.71 9.99
CA ALA A 32 1.74 0.29 9.17
C ALA A 32 2.58 1.56 9.05
N VAL A 33 2.44 2.25 7.91
CA VAL A 33 3.11 3.53 7.64
C VAL A 33 2.05 4.57 7.30
N ALA A 34 2.18 5.76 7.84
CA ALA A 34 1.32 6.90 7.56
C ALA A 34 2.13 8.03 6.91
N LEU A 35 1.50 8.80 6.03
CA LEU A 35 2.09 10.06 5.58
C LEU A 35 1.78 11.15 6.59
N GLN A 36 2.78 11.99 6.91
CA GLN A 36 2.58 13.16 7.74
C GLN A 36 1.52 14.05 7.08
N ASN A 37 0.43 14.28 7.81
CA ASN A 37 -0.61 15.19 7.36
C ASN A 37 -0.18 16.63 7.66
N ASN A 38 0.46 17.25 6.68
CA ASN A 38 0.76 18.67 6.70
C ASN A 38 -0.47 19.40 6.11
N ASP A 39 -0.84 20.59 6.61
CA ASP A 39 -2.07 21.34 6.25
C ASP A 39 -2.20 21.77 4.76
N ARG A 40 -1.35 21.24 3.88
CA ARG A 40 -1.43 21.39 2.44
C ARG A 40 -2.40 20.36 1.87
N PHE A 41 -3.38 20.82 1.10
CA PHE A 41 -4.38 19.96 0.46
C PHE A 41 -3.77 18.79 -0.33
N PHE A 42 -2.66 19.02 -1.05
CA PHE A 42 -1.99 17.94 -1.78
C PHE A 42 -1.38 16.85 -0.87
N ALA A 43 -0.88 17.23 0.31
CA ALA A 43 -0.42 16.26 1.29
C ALA A 43 -1.59 15.45 1.87
N GLN A 44 -2.72 16.10 2.13
CA GLN A 44 -3.95 15.45 2.59
C GLN A 44 -4.52 14.45 1.57
N LEU A 45 -4.48 14.80 0.28
CA LEU A 45 -4.83 13.87 -0.81
C LEU A 45 -3.93 12.63 -0.80
N GLN A 46 -2.61 12.82 -0.75
CA GLN A 46 -1.66 11.71 -0.67
C GLN A 46 -1.86 10.86 0.58
N SER A 47 -2.18 11.49 1.71
CA SER A 47 -2.39 10.86 3.00
C SER A 47 -3.56 9.87 2.97
N ILE A 48 -4.72 10.29 2.43
CA ILE A 48 -5.90 9.43 2.30
C ILE A 48 -5.69 8.36 1.22
N GLU A 49 -5.06 8.69 0.08
CA GLU A 49 -4.72 7.71 -0.96
C GLU A 49 -3.80 6.61 -0.41
N PHE A 50 -2.75 6.99 0.32
CA PHE A 50 -1.82 6.05 0.91
C PHE A 50 -2.47 5.22 2.02
N ALA A 51 -3.37 5.80 2.82
CA ALA A 51 -4.17 5.05 3.77
C ALA A 51 -5.00 3.94 3.09
N SER A 52 -5.53 4.17 1.89
CA SER A 52 -6.23 3.13 1.14
C SER A 52 -5.34 1.92 0.85
N VAL A 53 -4.10 2.18 0.42
CA VAL A 53 -3.10 1.16 0.07
C VAL A 53 -2.66 0.38 1.32
N ILE A 54 -2.34 1.10 2.42
CA ILE A 54 -1.95 0.49 3.69
C ILE A 54 -3.10 -0.33 4.28
N GLY A 55 -4.33 0.18 4.24
CA GLY A 55 -5.52 -0.52 4.68
C GLY A 55 -5.75 -1.83 3.94
N THR A 56 -5.57 -1.85 2.61
CA THR A 56 -5.64 -3.08 1.81
C THR A 56 -4.53 -4.06 2.19
N GLY A 57 -3.29 -3.60 2.39
CA GLY A 57 -2.17 -4.44 2.83
C GLY A 57 -2.44 -5.09 4.20
N VAL A 58 -2.92 -4.30 5.16
CA VAL A 58 -3.31 -4.78 6.50
C VAL A 58 -4.46 -5.79 6.42
N ALA A 59 -5.51 -5.48 5.67
CA ALA A 59 -6.67 -6.36 5.52
C ALA A 59 -6.29 -7.71 4.90
N THR A 60 -5.47 -7.69 3.84
CA THR A 60 -5.04 -8.93 3.17
C THR A 60 -4.10 -9.76 4.04
N CYS A 61 -3.21 -9.12 4.82
CA CYS A 61 -2.41 -9.82 5.82
C CYS A 61 -3.28 -10.44 6.93
N ALA A 62 -4.32 -9.74 7.40
CA ALA A 62 -5.26 -10.27 8.39
C ALA A 62 -6.07 -11.48 7.86
N LEU A 63 -6.29 -11.55 6.55
CA LEU A 63 -6.88 -12.71 5.87
C LEU A 63 -5.89 -13.87 5.63
N GLY A 64 -4.65 -13.77 6.14
CA GLY A 64 -3.61 -14.77 5.91
C GLY A 64 -3.09 -14.80 4.47
N LYS A 65 -3.25 -13.69 3.73
CA LYS A 65 -2.79 -13.52 2.35
C LYS A 65 -2.02 -12.20 2.21
N PRO A 66 -0.87 -12.03 2.88
CA PRO A 66 -0.10 -10.80 2.80
C PRO A 66 0.29 -10.49 1.35
N THR A 67 -0.12 -9.32 0.85
CA THR A 67 0.09 -8.92 -0.55
C THR A 67 1.18 -7.89 -0.74
N MET A 68 1.40 -7.05 0.27
CA MET A 68 2.40 -6.00 0.25
C MET A 68 2.86 -5.71 1.66
N CYS A 69 4.10 -5.25 1.81
CA CYS A 69 4.61 -4.69 3.04
C CYS A 69 5.41 -3.41 2.72
N ASN A 70 5.86 -2.72 3.76
CA ASN A 70 6.65 -1.51 3.60
C ASN A 70 7.95 -1.65 4.40
N GLY A 71 9.09 -1.61 3.71
CA GLY A 71 10.42 -1.63 4.33
C GLY A 71 10.63 -0.56 5.41
N ALA A 72 9.88 0.54 5.38
CA ALA A 72 9.90 1.59 6.40
C ALA A 72 9.39 1.14 7.79
N ASN A 73 8.62 0.05 7.86
CA ASN A 73 8.14 -0.50 9.13
C ASN A 73 8.00 -2.03 9.02
N LEU A 74 9.12 -2.72 8.88
CA LEU A 74 9.15 -4.18 8.71
C LEU A 74 10.08 -4.81 9.74
N SER A 75 9.62 -5.86 10.40
CA SER A 75 10.43 -6.60 11.37
C SER A 75 10.36 -8.09 11.12
N PHE A 76 11.46 -8.80 11.30
CA PHE A 76 11.55 -10.24 11.09
C PHE A 76 12.65 -10.81 11.98
N ARG A 77 12.54 -12.09 12.31
CA ARG A 77 13.57 -12.78 13.10
C ARG A 77 14.84 -12.93 12.27
N ARG A 78 16.01 -12.60 12.85
CA ARG A 78 17.30 -12.68 12.15
C ARG A 78 17.57 -14.08 11.59
N LYS A 79 17.32 -15.12 12.40
CA LYS A 79 17.46 -16.53 11.98
C LYS A 79 16.68 -16.84 10.69
N ILE A 80 15.50 -16.26 10.53
CA ILE A 80 14.63 -16.51 9.37
C ILE A 80 15.17 -15.77 8.14
N PHE A 81 15.64 -14.54 8.32
CA PHE A 81 16.30 -13.79 7.24
C PHE A 81 17.45 -14.60 6.63
N ASP A 82 18.31 -15.17 7.47
CA ASP A 82 19.43 -15.99 7.00
C ASP A 82 18.94 -17.31 6.36
N GLN A 83 17.93 -17.98 6.93
CA GLN A 83 17.36 -19.23 6.39
C GLN A 83 16.68 -19.08 5.03
N VAL A 84 16.11 -17.92 4.72
CA VAL A 84 15.52 -17.64 3.40
C VAL A 84 16.50 -16.96 2.44
N ASN A 85 17.80 -16.96 2.77
CA ASN A 85 18.87 -16.31 2.02
C ASN A 85 18.65 -14.80 1.82
N GLY A 86 17.96 -14.14 2.76
CA GLY A 86 17.71 -12.71 2.78
C GLY A 86 17.24 -12.15 1.43
N TYR A 87 17.96 -11.14 0.94
CA TYR A 87 17.68 -10.46 -0.34
C TYR A 87 18.32 -11.14 -1.58
N GLN A 88 18.98 -12.28 -1.42
CA GLN A 88 19.58 -12.98 -2.56
C GLN A 88 18.52 -13.44 -3.58
N GLY A 89 18.82 -13.37 -4.87
CA GLY A 89 17.89 -13.75 -5.94
C GLY A 89 16.94 -12.62 -6.38
N ASN A 90 17.08 -11.41 -5.82
CA ASN A 90 16.36 -10.21 -6.24
C ASN A 90 17.27 -9.17 -6.92
N GLU A 91 18.55 -9.49 -7.16
CA GLU A 91 19.57 -8.52 -7.58
C GLU A 91 19.24 -7.87 -8.94
N HIS A 92 18.43 -8.56 -9.74
CA HIS A 92 17.99 -8.15 -11.07
C HIS A 92 16.74 -7.25 -11.02
N VAL A 93 16.11 -7.09 -9.85
CA VAL A 93 14.95 -6.23 -9.64
C VAL A 93 15.38 -5.04 -8.77
N ALA A 94 15.41 -3.84 -9.32
CA ALA A 94 15.94 -2.67 -8.60
C ALA A 94 15.04 -2.16 -7.44
N THR A 95 13.93 -2.84 -7.13
CA THR A 95 12.99 -2.45 -6.07
C THR A 95 12.15 -3.64 -5.60
N GLY A 96 11.61 -3.59 -4.38
CA GLY A 96 10.69 -4.61 -3.86
C GLY A 96 11.32 -5.65 -2.94
N ASP A 97 12.56 -5.45 -2.48
CA ASP A 97 13.27 -6.35 -1.57
C ASP A 97 12.44 -6.75 -0.33
N ASP A 98 11.63 -5.82 0.16
CA ASP A 98 10.68 -6.03 1.26
C ASP A 98 9.58 -7.05 0.90
N GLU A 99 8.89 -6.84 -0.23
CA GLU A 99 7.84 -7.74 -0.71
C GLU A 99 8.37 -9.13 -1.09
N PHE A 100 9.57 -9.21 -1.69
CA PHE A 100 10.21 -10.50 -1.98
C PHE A 100 10.62 -11.24 -0.71
N LEU A 101 11.19 -10.55 0.29
CA LEU A 101 11.53 -11.18 1.56
C LEU A 101 10.27 -11.70 2.27
N MET A 102 9.21 -10.89 2.32
CA MET A 102 7.90 -11.26 2.87
C MET A 102 7.38 -12.55 2.22
N ARG A 103 7.53 -12.67 0.90
CA ARG A 103 7.13 -13.88 0.19
C ARG A 103 7.92 -15.11 0.53
N LYS A 104 9.25 -15.02 0.52
CA LYS A 104 10.08 -16.18 0.87
C LYS A 104 9.73 -16.71 2.27
N ILE A 105 9.40 -15.79 3.18
CA ILE A 105 8.94 -16.13 4.52
C ILE A 105 7.55 -16.75 4.49
N GLU A 106 6.59 -16.20 3.74
CA GLU A 106 5.24 -16.78 3.62
C GLU A 106 5.26 -18.17 2.94
N GLU A 107 6.09 -18.37 1.93
CA GLU A 107 6.26 -19.65 1.23
C GLU A 107 6.89 -20.70 2.14
N ARG A 108 7.87 -20.31 2.97
CA ARG A 108 8.58 -21.23 3.87
C ARG A 108 7.82 -21.47 5.18
N TYR A 109 7.10 -20.45 5.68
CA TYR A 109 6.37 -20.43 6.94
C TYR A 109 4.98 -19.81 6.76
N PRO A 110 4.03 -20.52 6.11
CA PRO A 110 2.70 -19.99 5.86
C PRO A 110 1.98 -19.56 7.14
N GLY A 111 1.31 -18.42 7.11
CA GLY A 111 0.56 -17.89 8.27
C GLY A 111 1.44 -17.35 9.41
N SER A 112 2.74 -17.20 9.20
CA SER A 112 3.68 -16.66 10.19
C SER A 112 3.87 -15.14 10.12
N ILE A 113 3.15 -14.47 9.23
CA ILE A 113 3.22 -13.03 9.02
C ILE A 113 2.02 -12.36 9.69
N ARG A 114 2.27 -11.37 10.54
CA ARG A 114 1.23 -10.66 11.29
C ARG A 114 1.40 -9.15 11.20
N VAL A 115 0.28 -8.43 11.21
CA VAL A 115 0.28 -6.96 11.30
C VAL A 115 0.65 -6.54 12.73
N LEU A 116 1.58 -5.60 12.85
CA LEU A 116 1.96 -5.00 14.12
C LEU A 116 0.81 -4.13 14.66
N ASN A 117 0.65 -4.07 15.99
CA ASN A 117 -0.41 -3.27 16.61
C ASN A 117 -0.32 -1.79 16.20
N MET A 118 -1.24 -1.35 15.34
CA MET A 118 -1.18 -0.02 14.72
C MET A 118 -1.33 1.13 15.72
N ALA A 119 -2.04 0.94 16.83
CA ALA A 119 -2.32 2.02 17.79
C ALA A 119 -1.06 2.70 18.34
N GLN A 120 0.07 1.96 18.41
CA GLN A 120 1.32 2.44 19.02
C GLN A 120 2.57 2.16 18.16
N SER A 121 2.40 1.76 16.91
CA SER A 121 3.54 1.35 16.06
C SER A 121 3.52 1.89 14.63
N VAL A 122 2.58 2.78 14.30
CA VAL A 122 2.54 3.44 12.99
C VAL A 122 3.77 4.33 12.84
N VAL A 123 4.55 4.07 11.79
CA VAL A 123 5.70 4.90 11.41
C VAL A 123 5.21 6.02 10.50
N ILE A 124 5.73 7.24 10.68
CA ILE A 124 5.34 8.40 9.89
C ILE A 124 6.45 8.71 8.88
N THR A 125 6.09 8.94 7.61
CA THR A 125 7.01 9.42 6.57
C THR A 125 6.42 10.64 5.85
N GLN A 126 7.23 11.32 5.04
CA GLN A 126 6.84 12.58 4.41
C GLN A 126 6.05 12.36 3.10
N PRO A 127 5.01 13.16 2.83
CA PRO A 127 4.39 13.20 1.51
C PRO A 127 5.34 13.80 0.47
N GLN A 128 5.09 13.53 -0.81
CA GLN A 128 5.87 14.12 -1.89
C GLN A 128 5.53 15.60 -2.07
N ASN A 129 6.56 16.43 -2.27
CA ASN A 129 6.40 17.89 -2.38
C ASN A 129 5.84 18.37 -3.73
N SER A 130 5.73 17.50 -4.74
CA SER A 130 5.25 17.89 -6.08
C SER A 130 4.57 16.74 -6.79
N TRP A 131 3.64 17.07 -7.70
CA TRP A 131 2.91 16.10 -8.52
C TRP A 131 3.83 15.18 -9.34
N ASN A 132 4.90 15.71 -9.93
CA ASN A 132 5.83 14.89 -10.70
C ASN A 132 6.53 13.84 -9.83
N LYS A 133 7.03 14.24 -8.64
CA LYS A 133 7.66 13.30 -7.70
C LYS A 133 6.67 12.25 -7.19
N PHE A 134 5.43 12.65 -6.91
CA PHE A 134 4.34 11.74 -6.54
C PHE A 134 4.07 10.72 -7.65
N LEU A 135 3.88 11.18 -8.88
CA LEU A 135 3.59 10.30 -10.01
C LEU A 135 4.73 9.31 -10.29
N HIS A 136 5.98 9.77 -10.28
CA HIS A 136 7.14 8.89 -10.42
C HIS A 136 7.24 7.86 -9.27
N GLN A 137 6.92 8.26 -8.03
CA GLN A 137 6.89 7.35 -6.90
C GLN A 137 5.86 6.23 -7.12
N ARG A 138 4.65 6.59 -7.56
CA ARG A 138 3.55 5.63 -7.75
C ARG A 138 3.72 4.74 -8.98
N LEU A 139 4.26 5.27 -10.08
CA LEU A 139 4.65 4.47 -11.24
C LEU A 139 5.70 3.41 -10.86
N ARG A 140 6.68 3.77 -10.02
CA ARG A 140 7.67 2.82 -9.49
C ARG A 140 7.04 1.75 -8.58
N TRP A 141 6.06 2.11 -7.77
CA TRP A 141 5.35 1.13 -6.94
C TRP A 141 4.53 0.18 -7.79
N ALA A 142 3.79 0.69 -8.78
CA ALA A 142 3.02 -0.13 -9.70
C ALA A 142 3.91 -1.03 -10.58
N SER A 143 5.10 -0.57 -10.98
CA SER A 143 6.04 -1.42 -11.74
C SER A 143 6.57 -2.62 -10.94
N LYS A 144 6.44 -2.63 -9.61
CA LYS A 144 6.72 -3.84 -8.81
C LYS A 144 5.71 -4.96 -9.09
N TRP A 145 4.48 -4.60 -9.48
CA TRP A 145 3.40 -5.57 -9.65
C TRP A 145 3.62 -6.52 -10.83
N SER A 146 4.31 -6.08 -11.89
CA SER A 146 4.64 -6.96 -13.02
C SER A 146 5.61 -8.08 -12.63
N VAL A 147 6.46 -7.83 -11.63
CA VAL A 147 7.41 -8.81 -11.08
C VAL A 147 6.79 -9.65 -9.95
N ASN A 148 5.51 -9.40 -9.65
CA ASN A 148 4.82 -9.99 -8.52
C ASN A 148 4.29 -11.39 -8.86
N THR A 149 4.96 -12.45 -8.38
CA THR A 149 4.65 -13.85 -8.67
C THR A 149 3.38 -14.40 -7.97
N SER A 150 2.94 -13.83 -6.85
CA SER A 150 1.74 -14.31 -6.12
C SER A 150 0.51 -14.16 -6.98
N PHE A 151 -0.19 -15.28 -7.15
CA PHE A 151 -1.48 -15.31 -7.82
C PHE A 151 -2.50 -14.38 -7.14
N PHE A 152 -2.59 -14.44 -5.80
CA PHE A 152 -3.56 -13.62 -5.05
C PHE A 152 -3.27 -12.11 -5.20
N ALA A 153 -2.01 -11.70 -5.13
CA ALA A 153 -1.65 -10.29 -5.31
C ALA A 153 -1.97 -9.78 -6.74
N ARG A 154 -1.76 -10.62 -7.77
CA ARG A 154 -2.13 -10.30 -9.15
C ARG A 154 -3.64 -10.19 -9.33
N VAL A 155 -4.40 -11.14 -8.79
CA VAL A 155 -5.88 -11.10 -8.82
C VAL A 155 -6.40 -9.86 -8.11
N LEU A 156 -5.84 -9.52 -6.93
CA LEU A 156 -6.22 -8.31 -6.20
C LEU A 156 -5.92 -7.04 -7.01
N ALA A 157 -4.77 -6.95 -7.66
CA ALA A 157 -4.43 -5.80 -8.50
C ALA A 157 -5.41 -5.65 -9.69
N VAL A 158 -5.74 -6.75 -10.38
CA VAL A 158 -6.73 -6.75 -11.48
C VAL A 158 -8.12 -6.39 -10.98
N PHE A 159 -8.50 -6.87 -9.79
CA PHE A 159 -9.77 -6.54 -9.15
C PHE A 159 -9.85 -5.04 -8.84
N ILE A 160 -8.82 -4.46 -8.20
CA ILE A 160 -8.77 -3.02 -7.89
C ILE A 160 -8.81 -2.20 -9.18
N PHE A 161 -8.03 -2.58 -10.20
CA PHE A 161 -8.04 -1.88 -11.48
C PHE A 161 -9.43 -1.92 -12.15
N SER A 162 -10.06 -3.10 -12.20
CA SER A 162 -11.41 -3.28 -12.75
C SER A 162 -12.46 -2.49 -11.97
N LEU A 163 -12.35 -2.44 -10.64
CA LEU A 163 -13.23 -1.66 -9.79
C LEU A 163 -13.10 -0.16 -10.07
N GLN A 164 -11.87 0.36 -10.25
CA GLN A 164 -11.66 1.76 -10.60
C GLN A 164 -12.08 2.10 -12.03
N ALA A 165 -11.90 1.17 -12.99
CA ALA A 165 -12.42 1.31 -14.35
C ALA A 165 -13.95 1.40 -14.34
N SER A 166 -14.60 0.51 -13.59
CA SER A 166 -16.07 0.48 -13.44
C SER A 166 -16.58 1.74 -12.76
N TRP A 167 -15.85 2.23 -11.74
CA TRP A 167 -16.16 3.50 -11.07
C TRP A 167 -16.06 4.70 -12.01
N PHE A 168 -15.01 4.76 -12.84
CA PHE A 168 -14.86 5.81 -13.85
C PHE A 168 -16.03 5.82 -14.84
N LEU A 169 -16.43 4.66 -15.35
CA LEU A 169 -17.59 4.53 -16.25
C LEU A 169 -18.90 4.92 -15.55
N LEU A 170 -19.08 4.57 -14.28
CA LEU A 170 -20.25 4.94 -13.49
C LEU A 170 -20.36 6.45 -13.28
N ILE A 171 -19.23 7.16 -13.09
CA ILE A 171 -19.20 8.63 -13.04
C ILE A 171 -19.74 9.22 -14.34
N ILE A 172 -19.22 8.76 -15.49
CA ILE A 172 -19.66 9.25 -16.82
C ILE A 172 -21.15 8.96 -17.04
N HIS A 173 -21.59 7.75 -16.71
CA HIS A 173 -22.98 7.36 -16.88
C HIS A 173 -23.94 8.17 -16.00
N THR A 174 -23.58 8.39 -14.72
CA THR A 174 -24.40 9.18 -13.78
C THR A 174 -24.58 10.62 -14.25
N VAL A 175 -23.54 11.24 -14.81
CA VAL A 175 -23.60 12.62 -15.35
C VAL A 175 -24.53 12.71 -16.57
N ASN A 176 -24.50 11.71 -17.46
CA ASN A 176 -25.24 11.75 -18.72
C ASN A 176 -26.71 11.29 -18.59
N ALA A 177 -26.96 10.21 -17.85
CA ALA A 177 -28.26 9.54 -17.84
C ALA A 177 -29.14 9.92 -16.64
N GLN A 178 -28.57 10.50 -15.57
CA GLN A 178 -29.27 10.89 -14.35
C GLN A 178 -30.21 9.81 -13.78
N SER A 179 -29.88 8.54 -14.00
CA SER A 179 -30.68 7.40 -13.56
C SER A 179 -30.60 7.26 -12.03
N ILE A 180 -31.75 7.10 -11.38
CA ILE A 180 -31.84 6.84 -9.92
C ILE A 180 -30.98 5.63 -9.53
N PHE A 181 -30.95 4.60 -10.37
CA PHE A 181 -30.13 3.41 -10.14
C PHE A 181 -28.63 3.75 -10.13
N ALA A 182 -28.16 4.55 -11.10
CA ALA A 182 -26.77 4.98 -11.17
C ALA A 182 -26.37 5.86 -9.97
N ILE A 183 -27.24 6.80 -9.57
CA ILE A 183 -27.04 7.65 -8.38
C ILE A 183 -27.00 6.79 -7.10
N SER A 184 -27.83 5.76 -7.01
CA SER A 184 -27.87 4.85 -5.86
C SER A 184 -26.57 4.05 -5.73
N LEU A 185 -26.09 3.47 -6.84
CA LEU A 185 -24.79 2.78 -6.89
C LEU A 185 -23.63 3.73 -6.58
N PHE A 186 -23.68 4.95 -7.13
CA PHE A 186 -22.68 5.98 -6.85
C PHE A 186 -22.58 6.27 -5.35
N THR A 187 -23.73 6.51 -4.73
CA THR A 187 -23.83 6.83 -3.31
C THR A 187 -23.36 5.67 -2.45
N LEU A 188 -23.81 4.44 -2.76
CA LEU A 188 -23.41 3.24 -2.03
C LEU A 188 -21.88 3.04 -2.05
N LYS A 189 -21.26 3.22 -3.21
CA LYS A 189 -19.81 3.12 -3.35
C LYS A 189 -19.09 4.18 -2.51
N VAL A 190 -19.50 5.44 -2.60
CA VAL A 190 -18.89 6.53 -1.81
C VAL A 190 -19.02 6.26 -0.31
N LEU A 191 -20.17 5.74 0.14
CA LEU A 191 -20.36 5.36 1.56
C LEU A 191 -19.46 4.20 1.97
N ALA A 192 -19.32 3.17 1.12
CA ALA A 192 -18.42 2.05 1.39
C ALA A 192 -16.96 2.52 1.53
N ASP A 193 -16.48 3.37 0.61
CA ASP A 193 -15.15 3.97 0.67
C ASP A 193 -14.97 4.84 1.92
N LEU A 194 -15.99 5.62 2.30
CA LEU A 194 -15.95 6.47 3.48
C LEU A 194 -15.81 5.63 4.76
N LEU A 195 -16.61 4.56 4.90
CA LEU A 195 -16.54 3.65 6.04
C LEU A 195 -15.19 2.96 6.13
N PHE A 196 -14.67 2.46 5.00
CA PHE A 196 -13.37 1.83 4.94
C PHE A 196 -12.24 2.82 5.31
N LEU A 197 -12.15 3.95 4.62
CA LEU A 197 -11.04 4.90 4.80
C LEU A 197 -11.09 5.60 6.15
N SER A 198 -12.26 5.92 6.68
CA SER A 198 -12.36 6.50 8.04
C SER A 198 -11.89 5.52 9.11
N THR A 199 -12.20 4.22 8.96
CA THR A 199 -11.72 3.17 9.86
C THR A 199 -10.20 3.00 9.78
N VAL A 200 -9.65 2.99 8.56
CA VAL A 200 -8.20 2.89 8.36
C VAL A 200 -7.48 4.13 8.90
N CYS A 201 -7.94 5.34 8.58
CA CYS A 201 -7.33 6.58 9.06
C CYS A 201 -7.35 6.64 10.60
N ARG A 202 -8.45 6.22 11.25
CA ARG A 202 -8.52 6.10 12.71
C ARG A 202 -7.49 5.11 13.25
N SER A 203 -7.34 3.95 12.60
CA SER A 203 -6.37 2.93 12.99
C SER A 203 -4.91 3.39 12.81
N LEU A 204 -4.66 4.29 11.87
CA LEU A 204 -3.36 4.89 11.60
C LEU A 204 -3.09 6.14 12.45
N ASN A 205 -4.01 6.55 13.33
CA ASN A 205 -3.95 7.81 14.08
C ASN A 205 -3.81 9.06 13.18
N MET A 206 -4.47 9.04 12.02
CA MET A 206 -4.43 10.12 11.03
C MET A 206 -5.74 10.92 11.04
N SER A 207 -5.65 12.23 10.86
CA SER A 207 -6.82 13.08 10.66
C SER A 207 -7.43 12.83 9.27
N PHE A 208 -8.75 12.70 9.23
CA PHE A 208 -9.51 12.48 8.00
C PHE A 208 -10.00 13.82 7.45
N ASN A 209 -9.64 14.17 6.21
CA ASN A 209 -10.15 15.37 5.53
C ASN A 209 -11.25 14.99 4.52
N PRO A 210 -12.52 15.40 4.76
CA PRO A 210 -13.63 15.10 3.87
C PRO A 210 -13.49 15.68 2.45
N LEU A 211 -12.89 16.87 2.30
CA LEU A 211 -12.69 17.50 0.99
C LEU A 211 -11.67 16.72 0.16
N ALA A 212 -10.57 16.29 0.79
CA ALA A 212 -9.57 15.46 0.12
C ALA A 212 -10.16 14.10 -0.27
N PHE A 213 -11.00 13.51 0.60
CA PHE A 213 -11.74 12.28 0.30
C PHE A 213 -12.68 12.46 -0.91
N ILE A 214 -13.50 13.52 -0.94
CA ILE A 214 -14.41 13.80 -2.06
C ILE A 214 -13.61 14.01 -3.35
N ALA A 215 -12.52 14.78 -3.30
CA ALA A 215 -11.67 14.97 -4.48
C ALA A 215 -11.08 13.65 -4.98
N LEU A 216 -10.65 12.75 -4.09
CA LEU A 216 -10.16 11.42 -4.48
C LEU A 216 -11.23 10.55 -5.12
N GLN A 217 -12.53 10.71 -4.81
CA GLN A 217 -13.58 9.97 -5.51
C GLN A 217 -13.55 10.21 -7.02
N PHE A 218 -13.11 11.38 -7.47
CA PHE A 218 -13.02 11.70 -8.90
C PHE A 218 -11.60 11.54 -9.46
N LEU A 219 -10.58 11.95 -8.69
CA LEU A 219 -9.19 11.94 -9.14
C LEU A 219 -8.58 10.53 -9.15
N TYR A 220 -8.91 9.71 -8.15
CA TYR A 220 -8.30 8.40 -7.96
C TYR A 220 -8.56 7.41 -9.12
N PRO A 221 -9.78 7.24 -9.66
CA PRO A 221 -9.97 6.32 -10.78
C PRO A 221 -9.17 6.73 -12.02
N VAL A 222 -9.12 8.03 -12.36
CA VAL A 222 -8.33 8.55 -13.49
C VAL A 222 -6.84 8.25 -13.29
N TYR A 223 -6.35 8.51 -12.09
CA TYR A 223 -4.95 8.26 -11.71
C TYR A 223 -4.59 6.76 -11.72
N VAL A 224 -5.44 5.87 -11.19
CA VAL A 224 -5.19 4.43 -11.16
C VAL A 224 -5.19 3.85 -12.58
N LEU A 225 -6.12 4.29 -13.43
CA LEU A 225 -6.16 3.87 -14.84
C LEU A 225 -4.91 4.32 -15.58
N PHE A 226 -4.49 5.58 -15.37
CA PHE A 226 -3.24 6.11 -15.93
C PHE A 226 -2.03 5.28 -15.48
N ILE A 227 -1.86 5.06 -14.17
CA ILE A 227 -0.72 4.29 -13.66
C ILE A 227 -0.76 2.83 -14.11
N GLY A 228 -1.93 2.19 -14.09
CA GLY A 228 -2.08 0.82 -14.55
C GLY A 228 -1.62 0.64 -16.00
N PHE A 229 -1.97 1.60 -16.87
CA PHE A 229 -1.54 1.58 -18.26
C PHE A 229 -0.03 1.90 -18.42
N PHE A 230 0.45 3.00 -17.82
CA PHE A 230 1.82 3.48 -18.03
C PHE A 230 2.89 2.73 -17.24
N SER A 231 2.53 2.03 -16.16
CA SER A 231 3.47 1.18 -15.40
C SER A 231 3.98 0.00 -16.23
N GLN A 232 3.20 -0.48 -17.20
CA GLN A 232 3.59 -1.56 -18.12
C GLN A 232 4.53 -1.07 -19.24
N LEU A 233 4.53 0.24 -19.52
CA LEU A 233 5.20 0.83 -20.69
C LEU A 233 6.65 1.26 -20.42
N LYS A 234 7.19 1.09 -19.21
CA LYS A 234 8.53 1.62 -18.86
C LYS A 234 9.46 0.63 -18.15
N ASN A 235 10.58 0.34 -18.81
CA ASN A 235 11.86 0.01 -18.18
C ASN A 235 12.34 1.24 -17.38
N HIS A 236 11.92 1.37 -16.13
CA HIS A 236 12.36 2.48 -15.27
C HIS A 236 13.85 2.31 -14.91
N GLN A 237 14.67 3.34 -15.02
CA GLN A 237 16.01 3.33 -14.44
C GLN A 237 15.96 3.91 -13.02
N TRP A 238 16.48 3.18 -12.03
CA TRP A 238 16.56 3.66 -10.65
C TRP A 238 18.03 3.71 -10.21
N LYS A 239 18.51 4.87 -9.74
CA LYS A 239 19.91 5.15 -9.33
C LYS A 239 20.97 4.42 -10.18
N GLY A 240 20.88 4.52 -11.51
CA GLY A 240 21.86 3.92 -12.43
C GLY A 240 21.72 2.41 -12.68
N ARG A 241 20.67 1.76 -12.17
CA ARG A 241 20.32 0.36 -12.46
C ARG A 241 19.10 0.31 -13.39
N SER A 242 19.19 -0.44 -14.50
CA SER A 242 18.04 -0.65 -15.39
C SER A 242 17.05 -1.64 -14.79
N LEU A 243 15.78 -1.27 -14.66
CA LEU A 243 14.72 -2.24 -14.46
C LEU A 243 14.49 -2.95 -15.80
N MET A 244 14.93 -4.21 -15.89
CA MET A 244 14.54 -5.07 -17.00
C MET A 244 13.23 -5.74 -16.61
N THR A 245 12.14 -5.30 -17.23
CA THR A 245 10.91 -6.09 -17.33
C THR A 245 11.19 -7.17 -18.39
N LYS A 246 11.21 -8.44 -17.98
CA LYS A 246 11.19 -9.57 -18.93
C LYS A 246 9.76 -9.89 -19.31
#